data_AF-A0A388QIV9-F1
#
_entry.id   AF-A0A388QIV9-F1
#
_cell.length_a   1.000
_cell.length_b   1.000
_cell.length_c   1.000
_cell.angle_alpha   90.00
_cell.angle_beta   90.00
_cell.angle_gamma   90.00
#
_symmetry.space_group_name_H-M   'P 1'
#
loop_
_entity.id
_entity.type
_entity.pdbx_description
1 polymer ?
#
loop_
_entity_poly.entity_id
_entity_poly.type
_entity_poly.pdbx_seq_one_letter_code
_entity_poly.pdbx_strand_id
1 'polypeptide(L)'
;MQIPDETFEEIIEGQTKVLVPKKSITDKVPPKEPAFFNPKAKLTRDYSIIAYGTFLKNFVGPKIFLEGLSGVGIRGLRVANELQVDKVVINDLNPTALKLAEYSAQLNNLKNIEYSEMEVCRFLSKYSKKGERGSIVDIDPFGSPSPFFDCGIRATMHGGILSTTATDLQVLNGLYQNACKRKYGGIPIRVEYGNEMAIRLILGCLRMVAGRIGVEIVPLFAESNMHYYRTYVRVLIRQDQKENIGYILHCKNCGHRKIALEQNNECELCKSKISVGGPLWIDKIFDKEFVESMILKTPELSVDKVCEKTLQKCRAESEMPGIYFTLDEIASKMKSSPPKLEDAIKNLQKNGYLSSPTSFCPTGFRTNANINEIIKVFSDHPINPKQT
;
A
#
# COMPACT_ATOMS: atom_id res chain seq x y z
N MET A 1 -35.61 -3.14 -13.51
CA MET A 1 -34.44 -3.10 -14.43
C MET A 1 -33.87 -4.51 -14.47
N GLN A 2 -33.76 -5.16 -15.64
CA GLN A 2 -33.32 -6.56 -15.73
C GLN A 2 -31.79 -6.64 -15.70
N ILE A 3 -31.23 -7.04 -14.55
CA ILE A 3 -30.06 -7.91 -14.53
C ILE A 3 -30.45 -9.07 -13.60
N PRO A 4 -30.84 -10.20 -14.21
CA PRO A 4 -29.94 -11.35 -14.19
C PRO A 4 -29.89 -12.03 -15.56
N ASP A 5 -28.85 -11.72 -16.33
CA ASP A 5 -28.27 -12.62 -17.32
C ASP A 5 -27.59 -13.78 -16.56
N GLU A 6 -27.60 -15.00 -17.10
CA GLU A 6 -26.92 -16.16 -16.51
C GLU A 6 -25.41 -15.94 -16.33
N THR A 7 -24.86 -14.84 -16.82
CA THR A 7 -23.44 -14.45 -16.71
C THR A 7 -23.02 -13.80 -15.39
N PHE A 8 -23.96 -13.35 -14.55
CA PHE A 8 -23.67 -12.63 -13.30
C PHE A 8 -24.11 -13.40 -12.05
N GLU A 9 -23.45 -13.15 -10.93
CA GLU A 9 -23.73 -13.76 -9.63
C GLU A 9 -23.64 -12.72 -8.52
N GLU A 10 -24.57 -12.78 -7.56
CA GLU A 10 -24.55 -11.97 -6.35
C GLU A 10 -23.60 -12.62 -5.35
N ILE A 11 -22.66 -11.84 -4.84
CA ILE A 11 -21.81 -12.22 -3.72
C ILE A 11 -21.95 -11.20 -2.59
N ILE A 12 -21.46 -11.57 -1.40
CA ILE A 12 -21.36 -10.66 -0.26
C ILE A 12 -19.89 -10.45 0.06
N GLU A 13 -19.45 -9.19 0.11
CA GLU A 13 -18.15 -8.81 0.64
C GLU A 13 -18.33 -7.78 1.78
N GLY A 14 -17.82 -8.12 2.96
CA GLY A 14 -18.08 -7.33 4.17
C GLY A 14 -19.54 -7.42 4.55
N GLN A 15 -20.27 -6.32 4.46
CA GLN A 15 -21.74 -6.28 4.64
C GLN A 15 -22.48 -5.94 3.35
N THR A 16 -21.75 -5.92 2.23
CA THR A 16 -22.22 -5.33 0.98
C THR A 16 -22.49 -6.42 -0.04
N LYS A 17 -23.73 -6.49 -0.52
CA LYS A 17 -24.12 -7.32 -1.66
C LYS A 17 -23.63 -6.69 -2.96
N VAL A 18 -23.02 -7.48 -3.83
CA VAL A 18 -22.52 -6.97 -5.11
C VAL A 18 -22.74 -7.98 -6.21
N LEU A 19 -23.14 -7.48 -7.38
CA LEU A 19 -23.28 -8.28 -8.58
C LEU A 19 -21.95 -8.29 -9.34
N VAL A 20 -21.42 -9.48 -9.61
CA VAL A 20 -20.13 -9.67 -10.29
C VAL A 20 -20.27 -10.64 -11.45
N PRO A 21 -19.40 -10.60 -12.49
CA PRO A 21 -19.38 -11.65 -13.50
C PRO A 21 -19.01 -12.99 -12.87
N LYS A 22 -19.77 -14.06 -13.13
CA LYS A 22 -19.52 -15.42 -12.60
C LYS A 22 -18.09 -15.89 -12.85
N LYS A 23 -17.57 -15.61 -14.05
CA LYS A 23 -16.20 -15.93 -14.45
C LYS A 23 -15.14 -15.29 -13.56
N SER A 24 -15.43 -14.17 -12.89
CA SER A 24 -14.52 -13.56 -11.92
C SER A 24 -14.29 -14.42 -10.68
N ILE A 25 -15.23 -15.32 -10.38
CA ILE A 25 -15.17 -16.25 -9.25
C ILE A 25 -14.53 -17.57 -9.66
N THR A 26 -14.89 -18.08 -10.85
CA THR A 26 -14.44 -19.40 -11.32
C THR A 26 -13.05 -19.37 -11.94
N ASP A 27 -12.70 -18.30 -12.65
CA ASP A 27 -11.49 -18.27 -13.46
C ASP A 27 -10.27 -17.89 -12.62
N LYS A 28 -9.12 -18.50 -12.95
CA LYS A 28 -7.86 -18.21 -12.26
C LYS A 28 -7.41 -16.75 -12.41
N VAL A 29 -7.70 -16.17 -13.58
CA VAL A 29 -7.45 -14.78 -13.95
C VAL A 29 -8.80 -14.13 -14.22
N PRO A 30 -9.24 -13.16 -13.39
CA PRO A 30 -10.54 -12.56 -13.59
C PRO A 30 -10.61 -11.81 -14.93
N PRO A 31 -11.72 -11.96 -15.67
CA PRO A 31 -11.87 -11.30 -16.96
C PRO A 31 -12.08 -9.79 -16.78
N LYS A 32 -11.70 -9.02 -17.80
CA LYS A 32 -12.01 -7.58 -17.86
C LYS A 32 -13.39 -7.30 -18.46
N GLU A 33 -13.89 -8.24 -19.26
CA GLU A 33 -15.18 -8.21 -19.92
C GLU A 33 -16.13 -9.22 -19.28
N PRO A 34 -17.43 -8.90 -19.10
CA PRO A 34 -18.06 -7.61 -19.44
C PRO A 34 -17.75 -6.49 -18.42
N ALA A 35 -17.19 -6.84 -17.25
CA ALA A 35 -16.71 -5.91 -16.24
C ALA A 35 -15.63 -6.60 -15.39
N PHE A 36 -14.76 -5.85 -14.73
CA PHE A 36 -13.71 -6.43 -13.90
C PHE A 36 -14.10 -6.51 -12.42
N PHE A 37 -13.88 -7.68 -11.82
CA PHE A 37 -13.88 -7.89 -10.39
C PHE A 37 -12.78 -8.89 -10.02
N ASN A 38 -11.99 -8.61 -8.97
CA ASN A 38 -11.00 -9.57 -8.47
C ASN A 38 -11.34 -9.97 -7.02
N PRO A 39 -11.77 -11.23 -6.77
CA PRO A 39 -12.05 -11.69 -5.41
C PRO A 39 -10.79 -11.73 -4.53
N LYS A 40 -9.60 -11.92 -5.11
CA LYS A 40 -8.32 -11.93 -4.36
C LYS A 40 -7.97 -10.56 -3.78
N ALA A 41 -8.61 -9.49 -4.26
CA ALA A 41 -8.44 -8.14 -3.74
C ALA A 41 -9.36 -7.84 -2.52
N LYS A 42 -10.04 -8.84 -1.96
CA LYS A 42 -10.86 -8.64 -0.75
C LYS A 42 -10.06 -8.01 0.40
N LEU A 43 -8.86 -8.52 0.70
CA LEU A 43 -8.05 -8.00 1.81
C LEU A 43 -7.65 -6.53 1.62
N THR A 44 -7.33 -6.08 0.39
CA THR A 44 -7.01 -4.67 0.16
C THR A 44 -8.24 -3.78 0.33
N ARG A 45 -9.43 -4.28 0.00
CA ARG A 45 -10.69 -3.58 0.25
C ARG A 45 -11.01 -3.53 1.74
N ASP A 46 -10.76 -4.60 2.49
CA ASP A 46 -10.88 -4.60 3.95
C ASP A 46 -9.96 -3.55 4.59
N TYR A 47 -8.69 -3.47 4.21
CA TYR A 47 -7.78 -2.42 4.70
C TYR A 47 -8.25 -1.01 4.34
N SER A 48 -8.87 -0.82 3.18
CA SER A 48 -9.46 0.47 2.82
C SER A 48 -10.63 0.84 3.71
N ILE A 49 -11.55 -0.07 3.98
CA ILE A 49 -12.67 0.20 4.90
C ILE A 49 -12.16 0.53 6.30
N ILE A 50 -11.12 -0.16 6.79
CA ILE A 50 -10.48 0.17 8.06
C ILE A 50 -9.86 1.57 8.01
N ALA A 51 -8.99 1.86 7.02
CA ALA A 51 -8.28 3.13 6.93
C ALA A 51 -9.26 4.32 6.79
N TYR A 52 -10.26 4.20 5.93
CA TYR A 52 -11.27 5.23 5.72
C TYR A 52 -12.15 5.39 6.95
N GLY A 53 -12.60 4.29 7.57
CA GLY A 53 -13.38 4.33 8.80
C GLY A 53 -12.64 4.98 9.96
N THR A 54 -11.34 4.73 10.09
CA THR A 54 -10.45 5.37 11.07
C THR A 54 -10.33 6.87 10.81
N PHE A 55 -10.09 7.26 9.57
CA PHE A 55 -10.02 8.67 9.17
C PHE A 55 -11.33 9.41 9.46
N LEU A 56 -12.46 8.87 9.01
CA LEU A 56 -13.77 9.50 9.11
C LEU A 56 -14.27 9.66 10.55
N LYS A 57 -13.74 8.88 11.51
CA LYS A 57 -14.11 8.97 12.94
C LYS A 57 -13.79 10.33 13.55
N ASN A 58 -12.64 10.90 13.19
CA ASN A 58 -12.16 12.18 13.74
C ASN A 58 -12.18 13.31 12.69
N PHE A 59 -12.65 13.03 11.47
CA PHE A 59 -12.69 14.00 10.39
C PHE A 59 -13.88 14.95 10.53
N VAL A 60 -13.60 16.24 10.50
CA VAL A 60 -14.60 17.32 10.53
C VAL A 60 -14.64 17.99 9.16
N GLY A 61 -15.78 17.87 8.48
CA GLY A 61 -16.01 18.42 7.15
C GLY A 61 -16.85 17.50 6.27
N PRO A 62 -17.07 17.86 5.00
CA PRO A 62 -17.81 17.04 4.05
C PRO A 62 -17.11 15.70 3.81
N LYS A 63 -17.82 14.60 4.05
CA LYS A 63 -17.33 13.22 3.88
C LYS A 63 -17.64 12.74 2.47
N ILE A 64 -16.82 13.15 1.53
CA ILE A 64 -16.96 12.87 0.09
C ILE A 64 -15.92 11.82 -0.31
N PHE A 65 -16.36 10.67 -0.80
CA PHE A 65 -15.51 9.62 -1.36
C PHE A 65 -15.55 9.66 -2.89
N LEU A 66 -14.37 9.74 -3.53
CA LEU A 66 -14.22 9.71 -4.98
C LEU A 66 -13.45 8.46 -5.39
N GLU A 67 -14.09 7.55 -6.12
CA GLU A 67 -13.45 6.35 -6.68
C GLU A 67 -13.12 6.58 -8.15
N GLY A 68 -11.83 6.58 -8.50
CA GLY A 68 -11.39 6.92 -9.85
C GLY A 68 -11.56 5.81 -10.89
N LEU A 69 -11.27 4.56 -10.52
CA LEU A 69 -11.36 3.37 -11.38
C LEU A 69 -12.03 2.24 -10.60
N SER A 70 -13.33 2.04 -10.79
CA SER A 70 -14.12 1.26 -9.83
C SER A 70 -14.27 -0.23 -10.17
N GLY A 71 -14.08 -0.63 -11.44
CA GLY A 71 -14.62 -1.89 -11.93
C GLY A 71 -16.11 -1.97 -11.59
N VAL A 72 -16.55 -3.07 -10.98
CA VAL A 72 -17.94 -3.24 -10.51
C VAL A 72 -18.36 -2.34 -9.32
N GLY A 73 -17.54 -1.41 -8.86
CA GLY A 73 -17.91 -0.43 -7.82
C GLY A 73 -17.79 -0.92 -6.38
N ILE A 74 -17.24 -2.12 -6.15
CA ILE A 74 -17.27 -2.75 -4.82
C ILE A 74 -16.63 -1.89 -3.72
N ARG A 75 -15.57 -1.13 -4.01
CA ARG A 75 -14.93 -0.32 -2.96
C ARG A 75 -15.83 0.85 -2.57
N GLY A 76 -16.34 1.62 -3.52
CA GLY A 76 -17.30 2.70 -3.27
C GLY A 76 -18.61 2.22 -2.64
N LEU A 77 -19.14 1.07 -3.07
CA LEU A 77 -20.32 0.46 -2.48
C LEU A 77 -20.10 0.09 -1.01
N ARG A 78 -18.95 -0.54 -0.68
CA ARG A 78 -18.61 -0.84 0.72
C ARG A 78 -18.41 0.43 1.53
N VAL A 79 -17.81 1.48 0.97
CA VAL A 79 -17.69 2.78 1.66
C VAL A 79 -19.06 3.38 1.97
N ALA A 80 -19.98 3.38 1.01
CA ALA A 80 -21.33 3.90 1.21
C ALA A 80 -22.16 3.07 2.21
N ASN A 81 -21.97 1.75 2.22
CA ASN A 81 -22.76 0.82 3.03
C ASN A 81 -22.21 0.63 4.45
N GLU A 82 -20.88 0.59 4.59
CA GLU A 82 -20.21 0.22 5.85
C GLU A 82 -19.72 1.44 6.64
N LEU A 83 -19.63 2.63 6.03
CA LEU A 83 -19.10 3.85 6.65
C LEU A 83 -20.09 5.01 6.57
N GLN A 84 -19.97 5.95 7.52
CA GLN A 84 -20.77 7.18 7.52
C GLN A 84 -20.13 8.23 6.59
N VAL A 85 -20.62 8.29 5.34
CA VAL A 85 -20.19 9.26 4.32
C VAL A 85 -21.38 10.04 3.76
N ASP A 86 -21.15 11.30 3.40
CA ASP A 86 -22.20 12.19 2.88
C ASP A 86 -22.47 11.90 1.41
N LYS A 87 -21.42 11.61 0.64
CA LYS A 87 -21.49 11.38 -0.80
C LYS A 87 -20.41 10.43 -1.26
N VAL A 88 -20.78 9.51 -2.14
CA VAL A 88 -19.88 8.61 -2.87
C VAL A 88 -20.03 8.88 -4.36
N VAL A 89 -18.92 8.96 -5.08
CA VAL A 89 -18.93 9.05 -6.54
C VAL A 89 -18.09 7.92 -7.11
N ILE A 90 -18.75 7.04 -7.86
CA ILE A 90 -18.15 5.87 -8.49
C ILE A 90 -17.90 6.21 -9.96
N ASN A 91 -16.62 6.18 -10.38
CA ASN A 91 -16.23 6.43 -11.75
C ASN A 91 -15.60 5.20 -12.41
N ASP A 92 -16.03 4.91 -13.64
CA ASP A 92 -15.39 3.93 -14.52
C ASP A 92 -15.62 4.31 -15.98
N LEU A 93 -14.74 3.86 -16.88
CA LEU A 93 -14.96 4.01 -18.33
C LEU A 93 -15.90 2.94 -18.89
N ASN A 94 -16.11 1.84 -18.15
CA ASN A 94 -16.96 0.75 -18.59
C ASN A 94 -18.43 0.98 -18.15
N PRO A 95 -19.36 1.30 -19.07
CA PRO A 95 -20.76 1.52 -18.72
C PRO A 95 -21.46 0.27 -18.16
N THR A 96 -21.02 -0.93 -18.54
CA THR A 96 -21.56 -2.17 -17.97
C THR A 96 -21.16 -2.30 -16.50
N ALA A 97 -19.93 -1.95 -16.16
CA ALA A 97 -19.45 -1.97 -14.78
C ALA A 97 -20.21 -0.96 -13.90
N LEU A 98 -20.50 0.24 -14.42
CA LEU A 98 -21.33 1.24 -13.74
C LEU A 98 -22.77 0.77 -13.53
N LYS A 99 -23.40 0.11 -14.53
CA LYS A 99 -24.74 -0.48 -14.36
C LYS A 99 -24.77 -1.57 -13.29
N LEU A 100 -23.73 -2.41 -13.20
CA LEU A 100 -23.60 -3.40 -12.14
C LEU A 100 -23.45 -2.72 -10.76
N ALA A 101 -22.69 -1.63 -10.67
CA ALA A 101 -22.55 -0.85 -9.46
C ALA A 101 -23.87 -0.19 -9.03
N GLU A 102 -24.65 0.34 -9.98
CA GLU A 102 -25.97 0.91 -9.76
C GLU A 102 -26.97 -0.13 -9.24
N TYR A 103 -27.03 -1.30 -9.89
CA TYR A 103 -27.86 -2.39 -9.42
C TYR A 103 -27.45 -2.86 -8.02
N SER A 104 -26.15 -3.01 -7.77
CA SER A 104 -25.63 -3.40 -6.46
C SER A 104 -25.94 -2.37 -5.39
N ALA A 105 -25.91 -1.07 -5.70
CA ALA A 105 -26.34 -0.03 -4.75
C ALA A 105 -27.82 -0.19 -4.35
N GLN A 106 -28.69 -0.53 -5.31
CA GLN A 106 -30.11 -0.79 -5.05
C GLN A 106 -30.30 -2.01 -4.14
N LEU A 107 -29.53 -3.09 -4.34
CA LEU A 107 -29.55 -4.28 -3.46
C LEU A 107 -29.24 -3.97 -1.99
N ASN A 108 -28.47 -2.91 -1.74
CA ASN A 108 -28.08 -2.46 -0.41
C ASN A 108 -28.87 -1.20 0.05
N ASN A 109 -29.89 -0.76 -0.71
CA ASN A 109 -30.68 0.44 -0.43
C ASN A 109 -29.87 1.75 -0.29
N LEU A 110 -28.76 1.86 -1.03
CA LEU A 110 -27.87 3.03 -0.98
C LEU A 110 -28.42 4.16 -1.84
N LYS A 111 -28.39 5.40 -1.31
CA LYS A 111 -28.99 6.58 -1.97
C LYS A 111 -28.01 7.74 -2.18
N ASN A 112 -26.86 7.70 -1.52
CA ASN A 112 -25.83 8.75 -1.52
C ASN A 112 -24.72 8.51 -2.54
N ILE A 113 -25.04 7.83 -3.66
CA ILE A 113 -24.08 7.44 -4.69
C ILE A 113 -24.41 8.16 -6.00
N GLU A 114 -23.39 8.75 -6.61
CA GLU A 114 -23.41 9.24 -7.98
C GLU A 114 -22.48 8.39 -8.86
N TYR A 115 -22.82 8.28 -10.14
CA TYR A 115 -22.04 7.52 -11.13
C TYR A 115 -21.48 8.45 -12.19
N SER A 116 -20.25 8.19 -12.63
CA SER A 116 -19.57 8.98 -13.65
C SER A 116 -18.90 8.06 -14.67
N GLU A 117 -19.19 8.28 -15.96
CA GLU A 117 -18.53 7.61 -17.07
C GLU A 117 -17.48 8.53 -17.70
N MET A 118 -16.32 8.63 -17.05
CA MET A 118 -15.25 9.54 -17.48
C MET A 118 -13.87 8.89 -17.34
N GLU A 119 -12.95 9.34 -18.19
CA GLU A 119 -11.53 9.08 -17.96
C GLU A 119 -11.11 9.70 -16.62
N VAL A 120 -10.32 8.97 -15.84
CA VAL A 120 -10.06 9.26 -14.42
C VAL A 120 -9.46 10.65 -14.17
N CYS A 121 -8.54 11.13 -15.02
CA CYS A 121 -8.00 12.49 -14.87
C CYS A 121 -9.07 13.55 -15.15
N ARG A 122 -9.93 13.34 -16.16
CA ARG A 122 -11.06 14.25 -16.43
C ARG A 122 -12.09 14.24 -15.29
N PHE A 123 -12.39 13.06 -14.76
CA PHE A 123 -13.26 12.89 -13.60
C PHE A 123 -12.74 13.67 -12.39
N LEU A 124 -11.52 13.37 -11.95
CA LEU A 124 -10.91 13.98 -10.77
C LEU A 124 -10.69 15.50 -10.93
N SER A 125 -10.45 15.97 -12.16
CA SER A 125 -10.32 17.41 -12.44
C SER A 125 -11.61 18.19 -12.14
N LYS A 126 -12.80 17.57 -12.27
CA LYS A 126 -14.08 18.20 -11.87
C LYS A 126 -14.12 18.51 -10.36
N TYR A 127 -13.38 17.75 -9.56
CA TYR A 127 -13.33 17.90 -8.11
C TYR A 127 -12.10 18.68 -7.64
N SER A 128 -11.38 19.38 -8.53
CA SER A 128 -10.18 20.15 -8.16
C SER A 128 -10.47 21.49 -7.48
N LYS A 129 -11.72 21.97 -7.57
CA LYS A 129 -12.17 23.26 -7.01
C LYS A 129 -12.35 23.19 -5.49
N LYS A 130 -12.00 24.29 -4.81
CA LYS A 130 -12.22 24.42 -3.37
C LYS A 130 -13.71 24.24 -3.03
N GLY A 131 -14.01 23.38 -2.06
CA GLY A 131 -15.38 23.05 -1.62
C GLY A 131 -15.98 21.81 -2.28
N GLU A 132 -15.44 21.37 -3.42
CA GLU A 132 -15.93 20.18 -4.14
C GLU A 132 -15.02 18.95 -3.97
N ARG A 133 -13.77 19.17 -3.56
CA ARG A 133 -12.76 18.11 -3.35
C ARG A 133 -13.24 16.96 -2.46
N GLY A 134 -12.75 15.77 -2.75
CA GLY A 134 -12.98 14.58 -1.94
C GLY A 134 -12.23 14.63 -0.60
N SER A 135 -12.86 14.16 0.47
CA SER A 135 -12.18 13.89 1.74
C SER A 135 -11.36 12.62 1.65
N ILE A 136 -11.79 11.69 0.79
CA ILE A 136 -11.07 10.48 0.44
C ILE A 136 -11.11 10.35 -1.09
N VAL A 137 -9.95 10.16 -1.71
CA VAL A 137 -9.81 9.89 -3.14
C VAL A 137 -9.09 8.57 -3.32
N ASP A 138 -9.64 7.68 -4.14
CA ASP A 138 -9.05 6.38 -4.43
C ASP A 138 -8.68 6.23 -5.91
N ILE A 139 -7.45 5.77 -6.16
CA ILE A 139 -6.92 5.44 -7.48
C ILE A 139 -6.44 3.99 -7.45
N ASP A 140 -7.18 3.09 -8.09
CA ASP A 140 -6.89 1.65 -8.14
C ASP A 140 -6.81 1.11 -9.59
N PRO A 141 -5.80 1.52 -10.38
CA PRO A 141 -5.71 1.17 -11.78
C PRO A 141 -5.07 -0.21 -12.02
N PHE A 142 -5.24 -0.72 -13.23
CA PHE A 142 -4.35 -1.76 -13.74
C PHE A 142 -2.97 -1.19 -14.04
N GLY A 143 -1.95 -1.69 -13.34
CA GLY A 143 -0.56 -1.33 -13.56
C GLY A 143 -0.10 -0.20 -12.67
N SER A 144 0.31 0.93 -13.25
CA SER A 144 0.93 2.03 -12.49
C SER A 144 -0.08 3.13 -12.16
N PRO A 145 -0.11 3.65 -10.92
CA PRO A 145 -0.91 4.81 -10.56
C PRO A 145 -0.23 6.15 -10.88
N SER A 146 1.04 6.14 -11.27
CA SER A 146 1.82 7.36 -11.52
C SER A 146 1.17 8.36 -12.50
N PRO A 147 0.44 7.95 -13.56
CA PRO A 147 -0.22 8.91 -14.46
C PRO A 147 -1.33 9.73 -13.79
N PHE A 148 -1.85 9.27 -12.65
CA PHE A 148 -3.03 9.83 -11.98
C PHE A 148 -2.68 10.60 -10.70
N PHE A 149 -1.40 10.71 -10.34
CA PHE A 149 -0.99 11.37 -9.10
C PHE A 149 -1.37 12.86 -9.05
N ASP A 150 -1.12 13.63 -10.12
CA ASP A 150 -1.41 15.07 -10.11
C ASP A 150 -2.92 15.34 -9.95
N CYS A 151 -3.76 14.68 -10.73
CA CYS A 151 -5.22 14.85 -10.64
C CYS A 151 -5.78 14.31 -9.31
N GLY A 152 -5.26 13.19 -8.80
CA GLY A 152 -5.62 12.65 -7.48
C GLY A 152 -5.31 13.61 -6.35
N ILE A 153 -4.12 14.21 -6.34
CA ILE A 153 -3.74 15.20 -5.33
C ILE A 153 -4.65 16.42 -5.41
N ARG A 154 -4.90 16.96 -6.61
CA ARG A 154 -5.75 18.16 -6.79
C ARG A 154 -7.20 17.93 -6.39
N ALA A 155 -7.71 16.72 -6.58
CA ALA A 155 -9.06 16.32 -6.18
C ALA A 155 -9.19 16.04 -4.68
N THR A 156 -8.08 15.89 -3.96
CA THR A 156 -8.08 15.65 -2.51
C THR A 156 -8.05 16.96 -1.74
N MET A 157 -8.94 17.11 -0.75
CA MET A 157 -8.97 18.31 0.08
C MET A 157 -7.80 18.37 1.08
N HIS A 158 -7.58 19.55 1.67
CA HIS A 158 -6.62 19.68 2.76
C HIS A 158 -7.00 18.77 3.92
N GLY A 159 -6.04 17.97 4.40
CA GLY A 159 -6.24 16.99 5.45
C GLY A 159 -6.91 15.69 4.99
N GLY A 160 -7.37 15.61 3.74
CA GLY A 160 -7.98 14.42 3.17
C GLY A 160 -6.98 13.30 2.89
N ILE A 161 -7.49 12.11 2.57
CA ILE A 161 -6.70 10.93 2.22
C ILE A 161 -6.71 10.69 0.72
N LEU A 162 -5.52 10.46 0.16
CA LEU A 162 -5.34 9.89 -1.16
C LEU A 162 -4.81 8.47 -1.02
N SER A 163 -5.53 7.49 -1.57
CA SER A 163 -5.08 6.11 -1.67
C SER A 163 -4.74 5.75 -3.11
N THR A 164 -3.63 5.04 -3.30
CA THR A 164 -3.16 4.63 -4.63
C THR A 164 -2.70 3.18 -4.61
N THR A 165 -3.11 2.40 -5.62
CA THR A 165 -2.63 1.04 -5.85
C THR A 165 -1.70 0.97 -7.06
N ALA A 166 -0.64 0.17 -6.96
CA ALA A 166 0.18 -0.27 -8.08
C ALA A 166 0.16 -1.79 -8.21
N THR A 167 -0.11 -2.29 -9.41
CA THR A 167 -0.07 -3.73 -9.75
C THR A 167 1.03 -4.07 -10.75
N ASP A 168 1.89 -3.12 -11.15
CA ASP A 168 3.05 -3.37 -12.03
C ASP A 168 4.31 -3.85 -11.28
N LEU A 169 4.12 -4.91 -10.48
CA LEU A 169 5.12 -5.44 -9.54
C LEU A 169 6.47 -5.75 -10.20
N GLN A 170 6.48 -6.28 -11.42
CA GLN A 170 7.72 -6.58 -12.15
C GLN A 170 8.56 -5.33 -12.41
N VAL A 171 7.92 -4.19 -12.66
CA VAL A 171 8.59 -2.90 -12.86
C VAL A 171 9.21 -2.45 -11.55
N LEU A 172 8.42 -2.41 -10.48
CA LEU A 172 8.83 -1.93 -9.16
C LEU A 172 9.87 -2.81 -8.46
N ASN A 173 9.86 -4.13 -8.69
CA ASN A 173 10.86 -5.08 -8.16
C ASN A 173 12.12 -5.18 -9.03
N GLY A 174 12.26 -4.35 -10.07
CA GLY A 174 13.49 -4.22 -10.84
C GLY A 174 13.72 -5.28 -11.92
N LEU A 175 12.67 -5.95 -12.42
CA LEU A 175 12.77 -6.69 -13.68
C LEU A 175 13.01 -5.73 -14.85
N TYR A 176 12.29 -4.60 -14.86
CA TYR A 176 12.34 -3.57 -15.92
C TYR A 176 12.73 -2.19 -15.38
N GLN A 177 13.99 -2.01 -15.01
CA GLN A 177 14.51 -0.78 -14.37
C GLN A 177 14.25 0.49 -15.19
N ASN A 178 14.43 0.46 -16.51
CA ASN A 178 14.16 1.61 -17.38
C ASN A 178 12.68 2.00 -17.40
N ALA A 179 11.77 1.01 -17.32
CA ALA A 179 10.34 1.29 -17.20
C ALA A 179 10.01 1.92 -15.84
N CYS A 180 10.67 1.46 -14.77
CA CYS A 180 10.48 2.03 -13.43
C CYS A 180 10.96 3.48 -13.38
N LYS A 181 12.14 3.78 -13.95
CA LYS A 181 12.66 5.15 -14.07
C LYS A 181 11.69 6.07 -14.81
N ARG A 182 11.09 5.61 -15.92
CA ARG A 182 10.13 6.42 -16.69
C ARG A 182 8.82 6.68 -15.92
N LYS A 183 8.29 5.68 -15.22
CA LYS A 183 7.01 5.78 -14.51
C LYS A 183 7.12 6.48 -13.16
N TYR A 184 8.13 6.12 -12.38
CA TYR A 184 8.26 6.51 -10.97
C TYR A 184 9.42 7.49 -10.70
N GLY A 185 10.27 7.76 -11.69
CA GLY A 185 11.45 8.65 -11.54
C GLY A 185 12.64 8.03 -10.80
N GLY A 186 12.41 6.97 -10.00
CA GLY A 186 13.45 6.21 -9.30
C GLY A 186 13.82 4.89 -9.99
N ILE A 187 15.00 4.37 -9.66
CA ILE A 187 15.52 3.09 -10.15
C ILE A 187 15.50 2.05 -9.00
N PRO A 188 14.86 0.89 -9.18
CA PRO A 188 14.88 -0.20 -8.21
C PRO A 188 16.15 -1.06 -8.37
N ILE A 189 16.55 -1.71 -7.28
CA ILE A 189 17.57 -2.77 -7.25
C ILE A 189 16.93 -4.10 -6.86
N ARG A 190 17.35 -5.22 -7.45
CA ARG A 190 16.81 -6.54 -7.07
C ARG A 190 17.40 -6.97 -5.73
N VAL A 191 16.54 -7.05 -4.71
CA VAL A 191 16.87 -7.30 -3.30
C VAL A 191 15.69 -7.94 -2.57
N GLU A 192 15.95 -8.54 -1.42
CA GLU A 192 15.01 -9.30 -0.59
C GLU A 192 13.92 -8.41 0.06
N TYR A 193 14.22 -7.11 0.20
CA TYR A 193 13.31 -6.07 0.66
C TYR A 193 12.60 -5.32 -0.47
N GLY A 194 12.44 -5.96 -1.63
CA GLY A 194 11.83 -5.38 -2.83
C GLY A 194 10.45 -4.77 -2.60
N ASN A 195 9.63 -5.38 -1.72
CA ASN A 195 8.30 -4.86 -1.37
C ASN A 195 8.36 -3.47 -0.75
N GLU A 196 9.26 -3.26 0.21
CA GLU A 196 9.43 -1.94 0.84
C GLU A 196 10.01 -0.93 -0.15
N MET A 197 10.99 -1.34 -0.95
CA MET A 197 11.58 -0.46 -1.96
C MET A 197 10.53 -0.02 -3.00
N ALA A 198 9.64 -0.92 -3.42
CA ALA A 198 8.53 -0.61 -4.31
C ALA A 198 7.60 0.46 -3.73
N ILE A 199 7.19 0.30 -2.46
CA ILE A 199 6.36 1.29 -1.76
C ILE A 199 7.08 2.63 -1.66
N ARG A 200 8.38 2.63 -1.33
CA ARG A 200 9.19 3.86 -1.27
C ARG A 200 9.32 4.55 -2.63
N LEU A 201 9.39 3.80 -3.73
CA LEU A 201 9.39 4.36 -5.10
C LEU A 201 8.04 5.01 -5.45
N ILE A 202 6.93 4.37 -5.08
CA ILE A 202 5.57 4.92 -5.26
C ILE A 202 5.44 6.23 -4.47
N LEU A 203 5.76 6.21 -3.17
CA LEU A 203 5.71 7.38 -2.30
C LEU A 203 6.66 8.49 -2.77
N GLY A 204 7.87 8.15 -3.22
CA GLY A 204 8.83 9.11 -3.75
C GLY A 204 8.32 9.80 -5.01
N CYS A 205 7.74 9.04 -5.95
CA CYS A 205 7.11 9.60 -7.14
C CYS A 205 5.94 10.52 -6.78
N LEU A 206 5.04 10.07 -5.89
CA LEU A 206 3.89 10.84 -5.43
C LEU A 206 4.33 12.15 -4.75
N ARG A 207 5.37 12.09 -3.92
CA ARG A 207 5.97 13.25 -3.26
C ARG A 207 6.58 14.25 -4.24
N MET A 208 7.26 13.78 -5.27
CA MET A 208 7.82 14.64 -6.32
C MET A 208 6.71 15.35 -7.11
N VAL A 209 5.60 14.67 -7.39
CA VAL A 209 4.43 15.28 -8.06
C VAL A 209 3.76 16.31 -7.15
N ALA A 210 3.52 15.98 -5.88
CA ALA A 210 2.91 16.88 -4.90
C ALA A 210 3.75 18.16 -4.68
N GLY A 211 5.07 18.01 -4.56
CA GLY A 211 5.98 19.13 -4.35
C GLY A 211 5.96 20.17 -5.49
N ARG A 212 5.79 19.73 -6.74
CA ARG A 212 5.69 20.64 -7.92
C ARG A 212 4.51 21.60 -7.84
N ILE A 213 3.49 21.26 -7.06
CA ILE A 213 2.24 22.02 -6.95
C ILE A 213 2.06 22.60 -5.54
N GLY A 214 3.13 22.64 -4.73
CA GLY A 214 3.13 23.23 -3.40
C GLY A 214 2.31 22.45 -2.37
N VAL A 215 2.26 21.12 -2.51
CA VAL A 215 1.51 20.22 -1.63
C VAL A 215 2.46 19.23 -0.94
N GLU A 216 2.25 19.01 0.35
CA GLU A 216 2.90 17.98 1.15
C GLU A 216 2.03 16.72 1.18
N ILE A 217 2.67 15.55 1.07
CA ILE A 217 2.03 14.27 1.36
C ILE A 217 2.65 13.66 2.62
N VAL A 218 1.81 13.11 3.49
CA VAL A 218 2.24 12.42 4.71
C VAL A 218 1.76 10.97 4.62
N PRO A 219 2.65 9.97 4.46
CA PRO A 219 2.27 8.57 4.51
C PRO A 219 1.63 8.21 5.85
N LEU A 220 0.45 7.60 5.80
CA LEU A 220 -0.28 7.14 6.97
C LEU A 220 -0.14 5.63 7.16
N PHE A 221 -0.28 4.90 6.05
CA PHE A 221 -0.27 3.45 6.03
C PHE A 221 0.11 2.97 4.63
N ALA A 222 0.73 1.80 4.55
CA ALA A 222 0.96 1.11 3.29
C ALA A 222 0.82 -0.39 3.49
N GLU A 223 0.46 -1.07 2.43
CA GLU A 223 0.38 -2.53 2.41
C GLU A 223 0.99 -3.09 1.13
N SER A 224 1.50 -4.31 1.25
CA SER A 224 1.95 -5.10 0.12
C SER A 224 1.34 -6.48 0.21
N ASN A 225 0.83 -6.96 -0.93
CA ASN A 225 0.44 -8.35 -1.10
C ASN A 225 1.01 -8.82 -2.44
N MET A 226 1.06 -10.13 -2.67
CA MET A 226 1.63 -10.78 -3.86
C MET A 226 1.15 -10.21 -5.21
N HIS A 227 0.08 -9.41 -5.23
CA HIS A 227 -0.53 -8.85 -6.43
C HIS A 227 -0.57 -7.32 -6.48
N TYR A 228 -0.20 -6.60 -5.42
CA TYR A 228 -0.29 -5.14 -5.38
C TYR A 228 0.63 -4.50 -4.33
N TYR A 229 0.89 -3.22 -4.52
CA TYR A 229 1.35 -2.28 -3.50
C TYR A 229 0.30 -1.20 -3.34
N ARG A 230 -0.08 -0.85 -2.12
CA ARG A 230 -1.06 0.21 -1.89
C ARG A 230 -0.58 1.14 -0.78
N THR A 231 -0.78 2.43 -1.00
CA THR A 231 -0.33 3.50 -0.10
C THR A 231 -1.50 4.42 0.21
N TYR A 232 -1.57 4.88 1.46
CA TYR A 232 -2.55 5.83 1.94
C TYR A 232 -1.78 7.03 2.48
N VAL A 233 -1.99 8.20 1.88
CA VAL A 233 -1.30 9.43 2.28
C VAL A 233 -2.32 10.49 2.67
N ARG A 234 -1.98 11.30 3.67
CA ARG A 234 -2.69 12.55 3.95
C ARG A 234 -2.17 13.64 3.02
N VAL A 235 -3.07 14.39 2.40
CA VAL A 235 -2.73 15.52 1.53
C VAL A 235 -2.83 16.82 2.32
N LEU A 236 -1.73 17.57 2.41
CA LEU A 236 -1.68 18.86 3.10
C LEU A 236 -1.36 19.96 2.08
N ILE A 237 -2.30 20.88 1.89
CA ILE A 237 -2.13 22.06 1.03
C ILE A 237 -1.19 23.07 1.71
N ARG A 238 0.10 22.74 1.74
CA ARG A 238 1.22 23.57 2.17
C ARG A 238 2.49 22.99 1.56
N GLN A 239 3.53 23.81 1.49
CA GLN A 239 4.84 23.36 1.04
C GLN A 239 5.43 22.38 2.05
N ASP A 240 5.96 21.27 1.56
CA ASP A 240 6.76 20.37 2.39
C ASP A 240 8.13 21.01 2.65
N GLN A 241 8.58 20.91 3.89
CA GLN A 241 9.82 21.49 4.38
C GLN A 241 10.89 20.43 4.70
N LYS A 242 10.58 19.15 4.51
CA LYS A 242 11.48 18.03 4.83
C LYS A 242 12.18 17.48 3.59
N GLU A 243 13.46 17.14 3.77
CA GLU A 243 14.23 16.32 2.84
C GLU A 243 13.89 14.85 3.06
N ASN A 244 12.88 14.36 2.34
CA ASN A 244 12.34 13.00 2.44
C ASN A 244 12.49 12.17 1.16
N ILE A 245 13.30 12.68 0.21
CA ILE A 245 13.71 11.96 -1.00
C ILE A 245 15.21 11.65 -0.90
N GLY A 246 15.56 10.39 -1.15
CA GLY A 246 16.95 9.94 -1.12
C GLY A 246 17.09 8.55 -1.72
N TYR A 247 18.04 7.79 -1.19
CA TYR A 247 18.51 6.54 -1.79
C TYR A 247 18.59 5.41 -0.77
N ILE A 248 18.46 4.18 -1.28
CA ILE A 248 18.86 2.97 -0.56
C ILE A 248 20.20 2.53 -1.14
N LEU A 249 21.21 2.48 -0.29
CA LEU A 249 22.54 2.00 -0.62
C LEU A 249 22.66 0.56 -0.17
N HIS A 250 23.00 -0.36 -1.07
CA HIS A 250 23.08 -1.80 -0.78
C HIS A 250 24.35 -2.43 -1.32
N CYS A 251 25.14 -3.02 -0.43
CA CYS A 251 26.30 -3.80 -0.80
C CYS A 251 25.90 -5.25 -1.07
N LYS A 252 25.93 -5.67 -2.35
CA LYS A 252 25.65 -7.07 -2.73
C LYS A 252 26.68 -8.08 -2.22
N ASN A 253 27.89 -7.61 -1.88
CA ASN A 253 28.94 -8.49 -1.35
C ASN A 253 28.63 -8.89 0.11
N CYS A 254 28.63 -7.94 1.04
CA CYS A 254 28.39 -8.25 2.46
C CYS A 254 26.91 -8.25 2.86
N GLY A 255 26.00 -7.64 2.09
CA GLY A 255 24.57 -7.50 2.43
C GLY A 255 24.24 -6.24 3.25
N HIS A 256 25.27 -5.46 3.60
CA HIS A 256 25.09 -4.19 4.30
C HIS A 256 24.24 -3.21 3.50
N ARG A 257 23.40 -2.46 4.19
CA ARG A 257 22.52 -1.49 3.57
C ARG A 257 22.13 -0.38 4.50
N LYS A 258 21.83 0.78 3.92
CA LYS A 258 21.31 1.95 4.64
C LYS A 258 20.49 2.85 3.73
N ILE A 259 19.63 3.62 4.36
CA ILE A 259 18.98 4.78 3.76
C ILE A 259 19.95 5.98 3.83
N ALA A 260 20.06 6.76 2.76
CA ALA A 260 20.92 7.93 2.71
C ALA A 260 20.30 9.05 1.86
N LEU A 261 20.63 10.31 2.16
CA LEU A 261 20.28 11.46 1.33
C LEU A 261 21.14 11.50 0.05
N GLU A 262 22.42 11.14 0.18
CA GLU A 262 23.39 11.18 -0.89
C GLU A 262 23.80 9.77 -1.35
N GLN A 263 24.22 9.68 -2.61
CA GLN A 263 24.76 8.44 -3.16
C GLN A 263 26.21 8.24 -2.70
N ASN A 264 26.59 6.98 -2.52
CA ASN A 264 27.98 6.57 -2.34
C ASN A 264 28.28 5.45 -3.33
N ASN A 265 29.55 5.22 -3.64
CA ASN A 265 30.01 4.15 -4.53
C ASN A 265 30.57 2.95 -3.76
N GLU A 266 30.96 3.13 -2.49
CA GLU A 266 31.66 2.11 -1.71
C GLU A 266 30.90 1.75 -0.42
N CYS A 267 30.97 0.46 -0.08
CA CYS A 267 30.40 -0.07 1.15
C CYS A 267 31.25 0.38 2.34
N GLU A 268 30.62 0.93 3.37
CA GLU A 268 31.33 1.34 4.59
C GLU A 268 31.93 0.17 5.39
N LEU A 269 31.39 -1.05 5.24
CA LEU A 269 31.89 -2.24 5.94
C LEU A 269 33.00 -2.99 5.20
N CYS A 270 32.88 -3.14 3.88
CA CYS A 270 33.78 -4.02 3.10
C CYS A 270 34.41 -3.36 1.87
N LYS A 271 34.21 -2.04 1.68
CA LYS A 271 34.73 -1.22 0.57
C LYS A 271 34.35 -1.67 -0.85
N SER A 272 33.57 -2.74 -1.00
CA SER A 272 33.05 -3.20 -2.28
C SER A 272 32.06 -2.19 -2.89
N LYS A 273 31.90 -2.26 -4.21
CA LYS A 273 30.92 -1.44 -4.95
C LYS A 273 29.50 -1.65 -4.45
N ILE A 274 28.74 -0.57 -4.28
CA ILE A 274 27.33 -0.63 -3.85
C ILE A 274 26.37 -0.45 -5.03
N SER A 275 25.19 -1.06 -4.88
CA SER A 275 24.03 -0.81 -5.73
C SER A 275 23.19 0.29 -5.08
N VAL A 276 22.71 1.22 -5.90
CA VAL A 276 21.93 2.39 -5.46
C VAL A 276 20.51 2.25 -5.98
N GLY A 277 19.54 2.19 -5.07
CA GLY A 277 18.11 2.30 -5.37
C GLY A 277 17.60 3.71 -5.09
N GLY A 278 16.77 4.26 -5.97
CA GLY A 278 16.17 5.60 -5.83
C GLY A 278 16.35 6.50 -7.05
N PRO A 279 16.07 7.82 -6.95
CA PRO A 279 15.53 8.48 -5.76
C PRO A 279 14.17 7.91 -5.34
N LEU A 280 13.92 7.83 -4.03
CA LEU A 280 12.72 7.25 -3.42
C LEU A 280 12.43 7.89 -2.06
N TRP A 281 11.28 7.58 -1.48
CA TRP A 281 10.91 8.02 -0.13
C TRP A 281 11.78 7.39 0.95
N ILE A 282 12.43 8.23 1.77
CA ILE A 282 13.37 7.78 2.81
C ILE A 282 12.86 7.92 4.24
N ASP A 283 11.73 8.60 4.46
CA ASP A 283 11.13 8.78 5.79
C ASP A 283 10.21 7.57 6.16
N LYS A 284 9.47 7.70 7.27
CA LYS A 284 8.49 6.74 7.77
C LYS A 284 7.39 6.45 6.73
N ILE A 285 6.97 5.18 6.68
CA ILE A 285 5.88 4.70 5.80
C ILE A 285 4.56 4.59 6.57
N PHE A 286 4.66 4.41 7.90
CA PHE A 286 3.54 4.20 8.80
C PHE A 286 3.45 5.35 9.80
N ASP A 287 2.26 5.90 9.94
CA ASP A 287 1.90 6.78 11.04
C ASP A 287 1.41 5.91 12.21
N LYS A 288 2.15 5.90 13.32
CA LYS A 288 1.90 5.00 14.45
C LYS A 288 0.52 5.21 15.06
N GLU A 289 0.13 6.46 15.27
CA GLU A 289 -1.17 6.83 15.87
C GLU A 289 -2.33 6.43 14.96
N PHE A 290 -2.17 6.62 13.64
CA PHE A 290 -3.15 6.19 12.66
C PHE A 290 -3.29 4.67 12.63
N VAL A 291 -2.18 3.92 12.62
CA VAL A 291 -2.21 2.44 12.64
C VAL A 291 -2.81 1.92 13.95
N GLU A 292 -2.52 2.52 15.09
CA GLU A 292 -3.16 2.19 16.37
C GLU A 292 -4.68 2.44 16.30
N SER A 293 -5.08 3.56 15.71
CA SER A 293 -6.49 3.88 15.50
C SER A 293 -7.18 2.93 14.51
N MET A 294 -6.45 2.39 13.52
CA MET A 294 -6.93 1.32 12.62
C MET A 294 -7.17 0.01 13.37
N ILE A 295 -6.26 -0.38 14.27
CA ILE A 295 -6.43 -1.57 15.11
C ILE A 295 -7.69 -1.43 15.96
N LEU A 296 -7.87 -0.27 16.62
CA LEU A 296 -9.04 0.00 17.47
C LEU A 296 -10.36 0.02 16.67
N LYS A 297 -10.32 0.43 15.39
CA LYS A 297 -11.50 0.46 14.51
C LYS A 297 -11.88 -0.92 13.96
N THR A 298 -10.91 -1.83 13.83
CA THR A 298 -11.10 -3.13 13.16
C THR A 298 -12.26 -3.96 13.76
N PRO A 299 -12.44 -4.08 15.09
CA PRO A 299 -13.55 -4.84 15.68
C PRO A 299 -14.95 -4.28 15.39
N GLU A 300 -15.05 -3.01 14.99
CA GLU A 300 -16.32 -2.36 14.63
C GLU A 300 -16.75 -2.66 13.17
N LEU A 301 -15.92 -3.37 12.40
CA LEU A 301 -16.08 -3.55 10.96
C LEU A 301 -16.17 -5.04 10.56
N SER A 302 -16.88 -5.33 9.47
CA SER A 302 -16.96 -6.68 8.89
C SER A 302 -15.77 -6.91 7.94
N VAL A 303 -14.61 -7.23 8.51
CA VAL A 303 -13.34 -7.42 7.79
C VAL A 303 -12.65 -8.72 8.21
N ASP A 304 -11.74 -9.20 7.38
CA ASP A 304 -10.98 -10.41 7.69
C ASP A 304 -10.08 -10.22 8.94
N LYS A 305 -10.08 -11.21 9.85
CA LYS A 305 -9.27 -11.21 11.08
C LYS A 305 -7.76 -11.13 10.81
N VAL A 306 -7.29 -11.49 9.62
CA VAL A 306 -5.90 -11.33 9.20
C VAL A 306 -5.49 -9.85 9.14
N CYS A 307 -6.44 -8.93 8.92
CA CYS A 307 -6.17 -7.50 8.91
C CYS A 307 -5.58 -7.03 10.23
N GLU A 308 -6.19 -7.41 11.36
CA GLU A 308 -5.71 -7.05 12.70
C GLU A 308 -4.29 -7.56 12.94
N LYS A 309 -4.01 -8.84 12.62
CA LYS A 309 -2.67 -9.42 12.77
C LYS A 309 -1.60 -8.66 11.98
N THR A 310 -1.94 -8.20 10.78
CA THR A 310 -1.03 -7.43 9.93
C THR A 310 -0.84 -6.01 10.48
N LEU A 311 -1.92 -5.36 10.91
CA LEU A 311 -1.84 -4.03 11.53
C LEU A 311 -1.01 -4.04 12.81
N GLN A 312 -1.05 -5.12 13.59
CA GLN A 312 -0.16 -5.29 14.76
C GLN A 312 1.32 -5.31 14.37
N LYS A 313 1.67 -5.93 13.24
CA LYS A 313 3.04 -5.86 12.68
C LYS A 313 3.37 -4.44 12.22
N CYS A 314 2.45 -3.78 11.52
CA CYS A 314 2.62 -2.39 11.09
C CYS A 314 2.86 -1.44 12.28
N ARG A 315 2.13 -1.63 13.40
CA ARG A 315 2.33 -0.89 14.64
C ARG A 315 3.74 -1.12 15.19
N ALA A 316 4.16 -2.38 15.31
CA ALA A 316 5.48 -2.74 15.84
C ALA A 316 6.63 -2.20 14.97
N GLU A 317 6.44 -2.09 13.66
CA GLU A 317 7.47 -1.65 12.71
C GLU A 317 7.47 -0.14 12.44
N SER A 318 6.45 0.60 12.91
CA SER A 318 6.24 2.03 12.59
C SER A 318 7.37 2.97 13.04
N GLU A 319 8.09 2.60 14.09
CA GLU A 319 9.23 3.36 14.64
C GLU A 319 10.57 2.69 14.41
N MET A 320 10.60 1.60 13.65
CA MET A 320 11.84 0.90 13.32
C MET A 320 12.57 1.57 12.15
N PRO A 321 13.89 1.33 12.02
CA PRO A 321 14.62 1.72 10.83
C PRO A 321 13.98 1.19 9.54
N GLY A 322 14.10 1.97 8.47
CA GLY A 322 13.72 1.54 7.14
C GLY A 322 14.56 0.34 6.68
N ILE A 323 14.00 -0.44 5.75
CA ILE A 323 14.58 -1.61 5.12
C ILE A 323 14.74 -2.81 6.06
N TYR A 324 13.87 -3.81 5.89
CA TYR A 324 13.92 -5.06 6.67
C TYR A 324 15.00 -6.03 6.16
N PHE A 325 15.37 -6.99 7.01
CA PHE A 325 16.12 -8.21 6.71
C PHE A 325 15.23 -9.45 6.69
N THR A 326 15.64 -10.51 5.99
CA THR A 326 14.94 -11.81 6.00
C THR A 326 15.79 -12.86 6.70
N LEU A 327 15.15 -13.86 7.31
CA LEU A 327 15.92 -14.98 7.87
C LEU A 327 16.65 -15.77 6.78
N ASP A 328 16.05 -15.88 5.59
CA ASP A 328 16.60 -16.64 4.47
C ASP A 328 17.92 -16.02 3.95
N GLU A 329 18.01 -14.68 3.86
CA GLU A 329 19.27 -14.02 3.44
C GLU A 329 20.36 -14.20 4.49
N ILE A 330 20.01 -14.17 5.79
CA ILE A 330 20.98 -14.30 6.87
C ILE A 330 21.50 -15.73 6.96
N ALA A 331 20.59 -16.71 6.85
CA ALA A 331 20.94 -18.13 6.80
C ALA A 331 21.88 -18.46 5.65
N SER A 332 21.60 -17.93 4.45
CA SER A 332 22.46 -18.10 3.27
C SER A 332 23.88 -17.57 3.52
N LYS A 333 24.01 -16.44 4.23
CA LYS A 333 25.30 -15.84 4.58
C LYS A 333 26.05 -16.62 5.66
N MET A 334 25.34 -17.12 6.67
CA MET A 334 25.93 -17.89 7.76
C MET A 334 26.26 -19.34 7.36
N LYS A 335 25.65 -19.85 6.27
CA LYS A 335 25.67 -21.27 5.88
C LYS A 335 25.15 -22.20 6.98
N SER A 336 24.18 -21.71 7.76
CA SER A 336 23.50 -22.44 8.82
C SER A 336 22.03 -22.03 8.90
N SER A 337 21.19 -22.87 9.50
CA SER A 337 19.77 -22.56 9.62
C SER A 337 19.57 -21.38 10.58
N PRO A 338 18.69 -20.41 10.25
CA PRO A 338 18.47 -19.29 11.14
C PRO A 338 17.58 -19.72 12.32
N PRO A 339 17.62 -19.00 13.46
CA PRO A 339 16.61 -19.18 14.50
C PRO A 339 15.20 -18.86 13.96
N LYS A 340 14.16 -19.30 14.67
CA LYS A 340 12.79 -18.87 14.37
C LYS A 340 12.69 -17.35 14.47
N LEU A 341 11.81 -16.73 13.67
CA LEU A 341 11.70 -15.26 13.59
C LEU A 341 11.51 -14.59 14.96
N GLU A 342 10.67 -15.17 15.82
CA GLU A 342 10.45 -14.65 17.17
C GLU A 342 11.72 -14.70 18.02
N ASP A 343 12.50 -15.77 17.92
CA ASP A 343 13.75 -15.95 18.65
C ASP A 343 14.83 -15.02 18.09
N ALA A 344 14.90 -14.86 16.76
CA ALA A 344 15.79 -13.93 16.10
C ALA A 344 15.58 -12.48 16.62
N ILE A 345 14.33 -12.03 16.65
CA ILE A 345 13.94 -10.71 17.16
C ILE A 345 14.28 -10.58 18.64
N LYS A 346 13.91 -11.56 19.48
CA LYS A 346 14.21 -11.56 20.91
C LYS A 346 15.72 -11.52 21.18
N ASN A 347 16.52 -12.24 20.39
CA ASN A 347 17.97 -12.28 20.55
C ASN A 347 18.61 -10.92 20.21
N LEU A 348 18.14 -10.25 19.14
CA LEU A 348 18.57 -8.88 18.84
C LEU A 348 18.21 -7.91 19.96
N GLN A 349 16.98 -7.99 20.47
CA GLN A 349 16.52 -7.15 21.60
C GLN A 349 17.33 -7.38 22.88
N LYS A 350 17.65 -8.64 23.23
CA LYS A 350 18.52 -8.98 24.37
C LYS A 350 19.93 -8.43 24.23
N ASN A 351 20.41 -8.24 23.00
CA ASN A 351 21.72 -7.66 22.70
C ASN A 351 21.67 -6.12 22.53
N GLY A 352 20.56 -5.47 22.91
CA GLY A 352 20.43 -4.01 22.92
C GLY A 352 20.02 -3.38 21.59
N TYR A 353 19.69 -4.18 20.57
CA TYR A 353 19.21 -3.68 19.29
C TYR A 353 17.70 -3.50 19.28
N LEU A 354 17.21 -2.50 18.54
CA LEU A 354 15.81 -2.42 18.17
C LEU A 354 15.51 -3.53 17.17
N SER A 355 14.40 -4.24 17.33
CA SER A 355 13.94 -5.19 16.33
C SER A 355 12.43 -5.45 16.42
N SER A 356 11.81 -5.64 15.25
CA SER A 356 10.38 -5.97 15.10
C SER A 356 10.20 -6.92 13.91
N PRO A 357 9.07 -7.63 13.81
CA PRO A 357 8.67 -8.22 12.53
C PRO A 357 8.32 -7.11 11.54
N THR A 358 8.24 -7.43 10.24
CA THR A 358 7.66 -6.54 9.22
C THR A 358 6.38 -7.12 8.61
N SER A 359 5.43 -6.25 8.24
CA SER A 359 4.24 -6.63 7.47
C SER A 359 4.56 -6.99 6.01
N PHE A 360 5.72 -6.56 5.48
CA PHE A 360 6.07 -6.73 4.07
C PHE A 360 6.64 -8.11 3.71
N CYS A 361 7.08 -8.90 4.70
CA CYS A 361 7.67 -10.21 4.46
C CYS A 361 7.41 -11.15 5.65
N PRO A 362 6.90 -12.38 5.43
CA PRO A 362 6.64 -13.33 6.50
C PRO A 362 7.88 -13.72 7.33
N THR A 363 9.06 -13.83 6.69
CA THR A 363 10.34 -14.14 7.33
C THR A 363 11.16 -12.87 7.64
N GLY A 364 10.53 -11.70 7.48
CA GLY A 364 11.21 -10.42 7.58
C GLY A 364 11.20 -9.80 8.98
N PHE A 365 12.30 -9.14 9.35
CA PHE A 365 12.45 -8.35 10.57
C PHE A 365 13.18 -7.04 10.30
N ARG A 366 12.84 -5.99 11.04
CA ARG A 366 13.60 -4.73 11.04
C ARG A 366 14.58 -4.73 12.20
N THR A 367 15.68 -4.01 12.05
CA THR A 367 16.61 -3.74 13.15
C THR A 367 17.52 -2.55 12.83
N ASN A 368 18.09 -1.93 13.88
CA ASN A 368 19.18 -0.97 13.74
C ASN A 368 20.57 -1.63 13.70
N ALA A 369 20.66 -2.95 13.89
CA ALA A 369 21.91 -3.69 13.73
C ALA A 369 22.35 -3.74 12.27
N ASN A 370 23.66 -3.63 12.02
CA ASN A 370 24.23 -3.89 10.71
C ASN A 370 24.40 -5.40 10.46
N ILE A 371 24.71 -5.78 9.22
CA ILE A 371 24.77 -7.18 8.82
C ILE A 371 25.79 -8.02 9.62
N ASN A 372 26.93 -7.45 10.02
CA ASN A 372 27.93 -8.16 10.80
C ASN A 372 27.45 -8.40 12.23
N GLU A 373 26.76 -7.42 12.82
CA GLU A 373 26.15 -7.52 14.15
C GLU A 373 25.04 -8.56 14.18
N ILE A 374 24.18 -8.59 13.16
CA ILE A 374 23.12 -9.60 13.02
C ILE A 374 23.72 -11.02 12.99
N ILE A 375 24.73 -11.23 12.13
CA ILE A 375 25.40 -12.52 12.00
C ILE A 375 26.02 -12.96 13.33
N LYS A 376 26.68 -12.04 14.05
CA LYS A 376 27.26 -12.32 15.36
C LYS A 376 26.20 -12.77 16.36
N VAL A 377 25.12 -12.02 16.53
CA VAL A 377 24.03 -12.34 17.46
C VAL A 377 23.40 -13.71 17.14
N PHE A 378 23.26 -14.05 15.85
CA PHE A 378 22.66 -15.33 15.46
C PHE A 378 23.63 -16.51 15.58
N SER A 379 24.94 -16.25 15.52
CA SER A 379 25.98 -17.28 15.67
C SER A 379 26.21 -17.64 17.15
N ASP A 380 26.10 -16.65 18.04
CA ASP A 380 26.31 -16.80 19.49
C ASP A 380 25.16 -17.56 20.19
N HIS A 381 24.06 -17.84 19.50
CA HIS A 381 22.92 -18.61 20.03
C HIS A 381 22.68 -19.85 19.16
N PRO A 382 23.37 -20.98 19.43
CA PRO A 382 23.22 -22.18 18.64
C PRO A 382 21.78 -22.68 18.64
N ILE A 383 21.34 -23.08 17.44
CA ILE A 383 20.06 -23.67 17.12
C ILE A 383 19.84 -24.87 18.03
N ASN A 384 18.71 -24.92 18.72
CA ASN A 384 18.30 -26.07 19.51
C ASN A 384 18.21 -27.30 18.58
N PRO A 385 19.01 -28.37 18.79
CA PRO A 385 19.09 -29.51 17.87
C PRO A 385 17.87 -30.42 18.05
N LYS A 386 16.68 -29.97 17.63
CA LYS A 386 15.48 -30.81 17.50
C LYS A 386 14.65 -30.35 16.31
N GLN A 387 15.06 -30.77 15.12
CA GLN A 387 14.22 -30.95 13.93
C GLN A 387 15.02 -31.82 12.94
N THR A 388 15.16 -33.10 13.29
CA THR A 388 15.33 -34.21 12.34
C THR A 388 13.98 -34.85 12.12
#